data_AF-A0A8T5KYH9-F1
#
_entry.id   AF-A0A8T5KYH9-F1
#
_cell.length_a   1.000
_cell.length_b   1.000
_cell.length_c   1.000
_cell.angle_alpha   90.00
_cell.angle_beta   90.00
_cell.angle_gamma   90.00
#
_symmetry.space_group_name_H-M   'P 1'
#
loop_
_entity.id
_entity.type
_entity.pdbx_description
1 polymer ?
#
loop_
_entity_poly.entity_id
_entity_poly.type
_entity_poly.pdbx_seq_one_letter_code
_entity_poly.pdbx_strand_id
1 'polypeptide(L)'
;MVLFKNKKANILMENIIFIILNLFFLSILILFIFKQGSGAVMLEESYAKNIALLIDSSKPVMILKLNMEEARKLADKNEIDFKEIVKINGNVVSVKLSDKSGYSYDFFNNVDVSIYPDGNFQDNYIIKINSYK
;
A
#
# COMPACT_ATOMS: atom_id res chain seq x y z
N MET A 1 12.83 68.57 1.15
CA MET A 1 13.31 67.53 2.09
C MET A 1 12.67 66.22 1.68
N VAL A 2 13.40 65.34 1.01
CA VAL A 2 12.84 64.15 0.36
C VAL A 2 13.06 62.93 1.24
N LEU A 3 11.98 62.43 1.86
CA LEU A 3 11.98 61.21 2.67
C LEU A 3 11.77 59.97 1.77
N PHE A 4 12.82 59.55 1.06
CA PHE A 4 12.87 58.19 0.48
C PHE A 4 13.50 57.23 1.48
N LYS A 5 12.78 56.92 2.57
CA LYS A 5 13.18 55.87 3.51
C LYS A 5 12.02 54.89 3.64
N ASN A 6 12.29 53.60 3.40
CA ASN A 6 11.49 52.44 3.83
C ASN A 6 10.48 51.77 2.86
N LYS A 7 10.45 52.03 1.54
CA LYS A 7 9.63 51.18 0.63
C LYS A 7 10.34 49.92 0.09
N LYS A 8 11.66 49.96 -0.09
CA LYS A 8 12.43 48.81 -0.61
C LYS A 8 12.62 47.68 0.41
N ALA A 9 12.68 48.00 1.70
CA ALA A 9 12.83 47.02 2.78
C ALA A 9 11.60 46.12 2.93
N ASN A 10 10.39 46.66 2.72
CA ASN A 10 9.15 45.87 2.77
C ASN A 10 9.09 44.84 1.64
N ILE A 11 9.48 45.22 0.43
CA ILE A 11 9.47 44.32 -0.75
C ILE A 11 10.47 43.17 -0.56
N LEU A 12 11.63 43.45 0.05
CA LEU A 12 12.61 42.41 0.36
C LEU A 12 12.09 41.46 1.46
N MET A 13 11.45 41.98 2.49
CA MET A 13 10.90 41.18 3.59
C MET A 13 9.76 40.27 3.12
N GLU A 14 8.86 40.78 2.27
CA GLU A 14 7.75 40.02 1.68
C GLU A 14 8.26 38.84 0.86
N ASN A 15 9.27 39.06 0.00
CA ASN A 15 9.90 38.00 -0.78
C ASN A 15 10.59 36.95 0.10
N ILE A 16 11.28 37.37 1.16
CA ILE A 16 11.94 36.45 2.11
C ILE A 16 10.89 35.57 2.81
N ILE A 17 9.79 36.15 3.29
CA ILE A 17 8.70 35.40 3.92
C ILE A 17 8.08 34.42 2.94
N PHE A 18 7.85 34.83 1.68
CA PHE A 18 7.31 33.97 0.63
C PHE A 18 8.23 32.77 0.34
N ILE A 19 9.54 32.99 0.28
CA ILE A 19 10.54 31.93 0.08
C ILE A 19 10.53 30.95 1.26
N ILE A 20 10.53 31.46 2.51
CA ILE A 20 10.50 30.62 3.70
C ILE A 20 9.23 29.76 3.73
N LEU A 21 8.07 30.36 3.42
CA LEU A 21 6.80 29.64 3.42
C LEU A 21 6.76 28.54 2.35
N ASN A 22 7.26 28.82 1.15
CA ASN A 22 7.38 27.81 0.09
C ASN A 22 8.35 26.69 0.47
N LEU A 23 9.48 27.02 1.09
CA LEU A 23 10.46 26.02 1.51
C LEU A 23 9.87 25.11 2.60
N PHE A 24 9.10 25.69 3.53
CA PHE A 24 8.37 24.94 4.55
C PHE A 24 7.30 24.04 3.92
N PHE A 25 6.53 24.56 2.97
CA PHE A 25 5.53 23.81 2.23
C PHE A 25 6.14 22.63 1.46
N LEU A 26 7.23 22.85 0.71
CA LEU A 26 7.96 21.79 0.02
C LEU A 26 8.50 20.74 1.00
N SER A 27 9.02 21.17 2.15
CA SER A 27 9.55 20.26 3.17
C SER A 27 8.46 19.34 3.72
N ILE A 28 7.26 19.87 3.98
CA ILE A 28 6.11 19.07 4.41
C ILE A 28 5.70 18.07 3.33
N LEU A 29 5.63 18.50 2.06
CA LEU A 29 5.32 17.60 0.94
C LEU A 29 6.32 16.45 0.84
N ILE A 30 7.62 16.73 0.95
CA ILE A 30 8.67 15.72 0.93
C ILE A 30 8.50 14.74 2.11
N LEU A 31 8.28 15.24 3.32
CA LEU A 31 8.02 14.42 4.51
C LEU A 31 6.77 13.54 4.34
N PHE A 32 5.72 14.08 3.73
CA PHE A 32 4.48 13.38 3.47
C PHE A 32 4.67 12.25 2.45
N ILE A 33 5.40 12.50 1.36
CA ILE A 33 5.76 11.48 0.37
C ILE A 33 6.60 10.38 1.02
N PHE A 34 7.55 10.70 1.90
CA PHE A 34 8.30 9.67 2.63
C PHE A 34 7.42 8.84 3.58
N LYS A 35 6.40 9.45 4.19
CA LYS A 35 5.45 8.73 5.07
C LYS A 35 4.44 7.88 4.31
N GLN A 36 3.92 8.39 3.20
CA GLN A 36 2.90 7.72 2.39
C GLN A 36 3.52 6.72 1.39
N GLY A 37 4.79 6.94 1.04
CA GLY A 37 5.61 6.12 0.16
C GLY A 37 6.15 4.84 0.78
N SER A 38 5.70 4.44 1.98
CA SER A 38 5.76 3.02 2.34
C SER A 38 4.75 2.28 1.45
N GLY A 39 5.14 2.00 0.21
CA GLY A 39 4.31 1.33 -0.79
C GLY A 39 3.63 0.04 -0.30
N ALA A 40 4.07 -0.49 0.84
CA ALA A 40 3.39 -1.50 1.65
C ALA A 40 1.89 -1.22 1.82
N VAL A 41 1.44 -0.02 2.25
CA VAL A 41 0.00 0.22 2.50
C VAL A 41 -0.80 0.16 1.21
N MET A 42 -0.30 0.80 0.14
CA MET A 42 -0.96 0.80 -1.16
C MET A 42 -1.00 -0.61 -1.77
N LEU A 43 0.08 -1.38 -1.62
CA LEU A 43 0.16 -2.75 -2.11
C LEU A 43 -0.71 -3.70 -1.28
N GLU A 44 -0.74 -3.57 0.05
CA GLU A 44 -1.65 -4.30 0.92
C GLU A 44 -3.10 -4.10 0.49
N GLU A 45 -3.52 -2.85 0.27
CA GLU A 45 -4.86 -2.52 -0.20
C GLU A 45 -5.14 -3.09 -1.60
N SER A 46 -4.23 -2.89 -2.54
CA SER A 46 -4.36 -3.39 -3.91
C SER A 46 -4.46 -4.91 -3.96
N TYR A 47 -3.56 -5.63 -3.28
CA TYR A 47 -3.56 -7.09 -3.26
C TYR A 47 -4.77 -7.64 -2.52
N ALA A 48 -5.17 -7.08 -1.38
CA ALA A 48 -6.36 -7.54 -0.65
C ALA A 48 -7.63 -7.44 -1.52
N LYS A 49 -7.84 -6.30 -2.18
CA LYS A 49 -8.97 -6.09 -3.09
C LYS A 49 -8.91 -7.01 -4.29
N ASN A 50 -7.75 -7.12 -4.94
CA ASN A 50 -7.58 -7.97 -6.11
C ASN A 50 -7.86 -9.43 -5.78
N ILE A 51 -7.33 -9.94 -4.66
CA ILE A 51 -7.56 -11.32 -4.21
C ILE A 51 -9.04 -11.54 -3.90
N ALA A 52 -9.69 -10.62 -3.18
CA ALA A 52 -11.12 -10.71 -2.87
C ALA A 52 -11.99 -10.72 -4.13
N LEU A 53 -11.74 -9.80 -5.07
CA LEU A 53 -12.47 -9.72 -6.35
C LEU A 53 -12.23 -10.94 -7.23
N LEU A 54 -11.00 -11.49 -7.21
CA LEU A 54 -10.68 -12.73 -7.91
C LEU A 54 -11.46 -13.90 -7.31
N ILE A 55 -11.55 -13.99 -5.98
CA ILE A 55 -12.35 -15.01 -5.29
C ILE A 55 -13.83 -14.86 -5.68
N ASP A 56 -14.37 -13.64 -5.67
CA ASP A 56 -15.77 -13.35 -6.04
C ASP A 56 -16.08 -13.67 -7.50
N SER A 57 -15.10 -13.53 -8.38
CA SER A 57 -15.26 -13.82 -9.81
C SER A 57 -14.98 -15.29 -10.17
N SER A 58 -14.47 -16.08 -9.23
CA SER A 58 -14.00 -17.43 -9.50
C SER A 58 -15.09 -18.48 -9.37
N LYS A 59 -14.92 -19.56 -10.13
CA LYS A 59 -15.74 -20.77 -10.02
C LYS A 59 -15.07 -21.79 -9.10
N PRO A 60 -15.81 -22.72 -8.50
CA PRO A 60 -15.24 -23.85 -7.79
C PRO A 60 -14.26 -24.64 -8.65
N VAL A 61 -13.25 -25.24 -8.02
CA VAL A 61 -12.19 -26.03 -8.65
C VAL A 61 -11.21 -25.18 -9.48
N MET A 62 -11.35 -23.84 -9.49
CA MET A 62 -10.40 -22.95 -10.13
C MET A 62 -9.13 -22.77 -9.28
N ILE A 63 -7.99 -22.77 -9.95
CA ILE A 63 -6.68 -22.46 -9.36
C ILE A 63 -6.17 -21.18 -10.02
N LEU A 64 -5.96 -20.15 -9.21
CA LEU A 64 -5.40 -18.89 -9.64
C LEU A 64 -3.94 -18.80 -9.17
N LYS A 65 -3.11 -18.20 -10.01
CA LYS A 65 -1.72 -17.87 -9.67
C LYS A 65 -1.55 -16.37 -9.75
N LEU A 66 -1.18 -15.77 -8.62
CA LEU A 66 -0.98 -14.34 -8.47
C LEU A 66 0.51 -14.04 -8.29
N ASN A 67 1.07 -13.17 -9.13
CA ASN A 67 2.41 -12.65 -8.93
C ASN A 67 2.39 -11.58 -7.82
N MET A 68 3.21 -11.79 -6.80
CA MET A 68 3.37 -10.92 -5.64
C MET A 68 4.85 -10.55 -5.43
N GLU A 69 5.65 -10.46 -6.50
CA GLU A 69 7.08 -10.14 -6.46
C GLU A 69 7.36 -8.83 -5.70
N GLU A 70 6.57 -7.79 -5.95
CA GLU A 70 6.73 -6.50 -5.26
C GLU A 70 6.40 -6.60 -3.77
N ALA A 71 5.37 -7.36 -3.42
CA ALA A 71 5.00 -7.61 -2.03
C ALA A 71 6.09 -8.41 -1.31
N ARG A 72 6.71 -9.39 -2.00
CA ARG A 72 7.83 -10.15 -1.46
C ARG A 72 9.04 -9.26 -1.14
N LYS A 73 9.46 -8.42 -2.11
CA LYS A 73 10.58 -7.49 -1.90
C LYS A 73 10.35 -6.58 -0.70
N LEU A 74 9.11 -6.15 -0.46
CA LEU A 74 8.76 -5.34 0.71
C LEU A 74 8.68 -6.16 2.00
N ALA A 75 8.14 -7.37 1.96
CA ALA A 75 8.10 -8.27 3.11
C ALA A 75 9.52 -8.61 3.58
N ASP A 76 10.43 -8.94 2.64
CA ASP A 76 11.85 -9.20 2.92
C ASP A 76 12.54 -7.98 3.53
N LYS A 77 12.26 -6.77 3.01
CA LYS A 77 12.78 -5.51 3.56
C LYS A 77 12.27 -5.23 4.98
N ASN A 78 11.07 -5.68 5.31
CA ASN A 78 10.44 -5.49 6.60
C ASN A 78 10.57 -6.71 7.53
N GLU A 79 11.39 -7.71 7.15
CA GLU A 79 11.65 -8.94 7.91
C GLU A 79 10.37 -9.76 8.24
N ILE A 80 9.37 -9.72 7.36
CA ILE A 80 8.11 -10.47 7.49
C ILE A 80 8.17 -11.73 6.65
N ASP A 81 7.78 -12.87 7.25
CA ASP A 81 7.67 -14.13 6.50
C ASP A 81 6.63 -14.01 5.38
N PHE A 82 7.09 -14.22 4.15
CA PHE A 82 6.24 -14.21 2.96
C PHE A 82 5.07 -15.19 3.06
N LYS A 83 5.14 -16.27 3.85
CA LYS A 83 4.02 -17.20 4.08
C LYS A 83 2.87 -16.61 4.88
N GLU A 84 3.14 -15.56 5.64
CA GLU A 84 2.18 -14.95 6.56
C GLU A 84 1.54 -13.67 6.01
N ILE A 85 1.97 -13.21 4.84
CA ILE A 85 1.52 -11.92 4.32
C ILE A 85 0.06 -11.93 3.90
N VAL A 86 -0.49 -13.06 3.44
CA VAL A 86 -1.91 -13.19 3.10
C VAL A 86 -2.60 -14.19 4.01
N LYS A 87 -3.69 -13.77 4.64
CA LYS A 87 -4.54 -14.61 5.49
C LYS A 87 -5.99 -14.46 5.05
N ILE A 88 -6.72 -15.58 5.02
CA ILE A 88 -8.16 -15.59 4.75
C ILE A 88 -8.87 -16.11 5.98
N ASN A 89 -9.74 -15.28 6.55
CA ASN A 89 -10.54 -15.62 7.73
C ASN A 89 -12.03 -15.44 7.40
N GLY A 90 -12.73 -16.55 7.18
CA GLY A 90 -14.12 -16.51 6.71
C GLY A 90 -14.20 -15.86 5.33
N ASN A 91 -14.92 -14.74 5.23
CA ASN A 91 -15.12 -13.97 4.00
C ASN A 91 -14.19 -12.75 3.88
N VAL A 92 -13.12 -12.70 4.67
CA VAL A 92 -12.19 -11.57 4.72
C VAL A 92 -10.82 -11.99 4.23
N VAL A 93 -10.28 -11.27 3.25
CA VAL A 93 -8.88 -11.36 2.84
C VAL A 93 -8.10 -10.27 3.56
N SER A 94 -7.07 -10.65 4.31
CA SER A 94 -6.14 -9.73 4.97
C SER A 94 -4.76 -9.85 4.34
N VAL A 95 -4.18 -8.72 3.95
CA VAL A 95 -2.80 -8.63 3.46
C VAL A 95 -1.99 -7.73 4.39
N LYS A 96 -0.83 -8.22 4.84
CA LYS A 96 0.08 -7.52 5.75
C LYS A 96 1.51 -7.61 5.24
N LEU A 97 2.11 -6.47 4.92
CA LEU A 97 3.47 -6.32 4.40
C LEU A 97 4.38 -5.52 5.34
N SER A 98 3.86 -4.94 6.42
CA SER A 98 4.66 -4.32 7.50
C SER A 98 4.02 -4.56 8.87
N ASP A 99 4.80 -4.46 9.96
CA ASP A 99 4.26 -4.62 11.32
C ASP A 99 3.23 -3.57 11.72
N LYS A 100 3.33 -2.37 11.13
CA LYS A 100 2.52 -1.20 11.47
C LYS A 100 1.35 -1.00 10.53
N SER A 101 1.22 -1.83 9.50
CA SER A 101 0.17 -1.75 8.49
C SER A 101 -0.47 -3.11 8.26
N GLY A 102 -1.43 -3.15 7.36
CA GLY A 102 -2.29 -4.28 7.10
C GLY A 102 -3.61 -3.76 6.56
N TYR A 103 -4.08 -4.36 5.47
CA TYR A 103 -5.36 -4.05 4.88
C TYR A 103 -6.21 -5.31 4.81
N SER A 104 -7.51 -5.15 5.04
CA SER A 104 -8.47 -6.25 4.94
C SER A 104 -9.62 -5.84 4.03
N TYR A 105 -10.10 -6.79 3.24
CA TYR A 105 -11.22 -6.58 2.34
C TYR A 105 -12.13 -7.81 2.31
N ASP A 106 -13.44 -7.56 2.31
CA ASP A 106 -14.45 -8.61 2.30
C ASP A 106 -14.74 -9.08 0.87
N PHE A 107 -14.95 -10.39 0.71
CA PHE A 107 -15.51 -10.99 -0.49
C PHE A 107 -16.91 -11.55 -0.21
N PHE A 108 -17.80 -11.48 -1.19
CA PHE A 108 -19.22 -11.76 -1.01
C PHE A 108 -19.56 -13.24 -1.13
N ASN A 109 -18.84 -13.98 -1.96
CA ASN A 109 -19.15 -15.38 -2.21
C ASN A 109 -18.86 -16.27 -1.00
N ASN A 110 -19.79 -17.16 -0.66
CA ASN A 110 -19.55 -18.19 0.35
C ASN A 110 -18.77 -19.35 -0.28
N VAL A 111 -17.45 -19.19 -0.39
CA VAL A 111 -16.55 -20.18 -0.99
C VAL A 111 -15.47 -20.60 -0.01
N ASP A 112 -15.14 -21.89 -0.03
CA ASP A 112 -13.99 -22.43 0.66
C ASP A 112 -12.73 -22.17 -0.17
N VAL A 113 -11.83 -21.33 0.35
CA VAL A 113 -10.61 -20.89 -0.34
C VAL A 113 -9.38 -21.32 0.43
N SER A 114 -8.42 -21.92 -0.26
CA SER A 114 -7.08 -22.18 0.26
C SER A 114 -6.08 -21.26 -0.44
N ILE A 115 -5.26 -20.56 0.34
CA ILE A 115 -4.24 -19.65 -0.16
C ILE A 115 -2.88 -20.00 0.44
N TYR A 116 -1.85 -20.09 -0.40
CA TYR A 116 -0.49 -20.42 0.03
C TYR A 116 0.55 -19.97 -1.01
N PRO A 117 1.80 -19.67 -0.60
CA PRO A 117 2.86 -19.34 -1.53
C PRO A 117 3.26 -20.54 -2.39
N ASP A 118 3.58 -20.29 -3.65
CA ASP A 118 4.04 -21.30 -4.61
C ASP A 118 5.44 -21.78 -4.23
N GLY A 119 5.58 -23.07 -3.92
CA GLY A 119 6.86 -23.69 -3.54
C GLY A 119 7.89 -23.74 -4.67
N ASN A 120 7.45 -23.69 -5.93
CA ASN A 120 8.34 -23.72 -7.10
C ASN A 120 8.74 -22.31 -7.57
N PHE A 121 7.87 -21.33 -7.38
CA PHE A 121 8.10 -19.94 -7.74
C PHE A 121 7.80 -19.05 -6.55
N GLN A 122 8.82 -18.82 -5.74
CA GLN A 122 8.73 -18.17 -4.43
C GLN A 122 8.14 -16.74 -4.44
N ASP A 123 7.92 -16.13 -5.60
CA ASP A 123 7.30 -14.81 -5.77
C ASP A 123 5.77 -14.86 -5.97
N ASN A 124 5.19 -16.06 -6.12
CA ASN A 124 3.78 -16.21 -6.43
C ASN A 124 2.96 -16.77 -5.27
N TYR A 125 1.69 -16.42 -5.27
CA TYR A 125 0.67 -17.01 -4.43
C TYR A 125 -0.29 -17.87 -5.27
N ILE A 126 -0.62 -19.04 -4.75
CA ILE A 126 -1.63 -19.93 -5.32
C ILE A 126 -2.91 -19.76 -4.51
N ILE A 127 -4.00 -19.47 -5.21
CA ILE A 127 -5.34 -19.35 -4.64
C ILE A 127 -6.18 -20.47 -5.25
N LYS A 128 -6.61 -21.40 -4.41
CA LYS A 128 -7.44 -22.54 -4.82
C LYS A 128 -8.84 -22.38 -4.27
N ILE A 129 -9.82 -22.36 -5.17
CA ILE A 129 -11.24 -22.33 -4.81
C ILE A 129 -11.72 -23.78 -4.73
N ASN A 130 -11.96 -24.29 -3.53
CA ASN A 130 -12.29 -25.70 -3.32
C ASN A 130 -13.76 -25.99 -3.68
N SER A 131 -14.69 -25.30 -3.03
CA SER A 131 -16.14 -25.51 -3.21
C SER A 131 -16.95 -24.31 -2.69
N TYR A 132 -18.23 -24.24 -3.05
CA TYR A 132 -19.17 -23.35 -2.37
C TYR A 132 -19.49 -23.92 -0.98
N LYS A 133 -19.59 -23.05 0.02
CA LYS A 133 -20.06 -23.38 1.36
C LYS A 133 -21.57 -23.19 1.47
#